data_AF-A0AAP0B0R1-F1
#
_entry.id   AF-A0AAP0B0R1-F1
#
_cell.length_a   1.000
_cell.length_b   1.000
_cell.length_c   1.000
_cell.angle_alpha   90.00
_cell.angle_beta   90.00
_cell.angle_gamma   90.00
#
_symmetry.space_group_name_H-M   'P 1'
#
loop_
_entity.id
_entity.type
_entity.pdbx_description
1 polymer ?
#
loop_
_entity_poly.entity_id
_entity_poly.type
_entity_poly.pdbx_seq_one_letter_code
_entity_poly.pdbx_strand_id
1 'polypeptide(L)'
;MLEAKGVIIEGDCKNVLDFCRKAMHRANWSDDTFMEQDLSFLAELNQVLLRHISREANRLADFCAKFGMFNNFNWTDVAMAPPEFLEVLQDDVG
;
A
#
# COMPACT_ATOMS: atom_id res chain seq x y z
N MET A 1 3.18 -17.75 -14.23
CA MET A 1 3.08 -16.58 -13.34
C MET A 1 2.33 -15.49 -14.10
N LEU A 2 1.38 -14.80 -13.48
CA LEU A 2 0.77 -13.61 -14.10
C LEU A 2 1.70 -12.43 -13.84
N GLU A 3 2.46 -12.03 -14.85
CA GLU A 3 3.19 -10.77 -14.82
C GLU A 3 2.17 -9.63 -14.88
N ALA A 4 2.02 -8.92 -13.76
CA ALA A 4 1.11 -7.79 -13.66
C ALA A 4 1.60 -6.67 -14.60
N LYS A 5 0.81 -6.36 -15.63
CA LYS A 5 1.12 -5.28 -16.59
C LYS A 5 1.05 -3.88 -15.96
N GLY A 6 0.59 -3.78 -14.73
CA GLY A 6 0.65 -2.59 -13.90
C GLY A 6 0.00 -2.84 -12.54
N VAL A 7 0.07 -1.84 -11.68
CA VAL A 7 -0.57 -1.82 -10.35
C VAL A 7 -1.38 -0.54 -10.16
N ILE A 8 -2.43 -0.63 -9.35
CA ILE A 8 -3.11 0.52 -8.76
C ILE A 8 -2.76 0.50 -7.27
N ILE A 9 -2.20 1.61 -6.76
CA ILE A 9 -1.93 1.80 -5.34
C ILE A 9 -2.86 2.88 -4.84
N GLU A 10 -3.68 2.54 -3.86
CA GLU A 10 -4.66 3.44 -3.26
C GLU A 10 -4.27 3.77 -1.81
N GLY A 11 -4.75 4.90 -1.30
CA GLY A 11 -4.61 5.26 0.11
C GLY A 11 -5.20 6.61 0.45
N ASP A 12 -5.44 6.86 1.74
CA ASP A 12 -6.03 8.11 2.24
C ASP A 12 -4.99 9.20 2.56
N CYS A 13 -3.70 8.86 2.65
CA CYS A 13 -2.63 9.82 2.90
C CYS A 13 -2.08 10.44 1.60
N LYS A 14 -2.64 11.60 1.20
CA LYS A 14 -2.18 12.34 0.01
C LYS A 14 -0.67 12.62 0.01
N ASN A 15 -0.07 12.94 1.16
CA ASN A 15 1.36 13.25 1.25
C ASN A 15 2.25 12.06 0.85
N VAL A 16 1.84 10.83 1.20
CA VAL A 16 2.54 9.60 0.79
C VAL A 16 2.36 9.35 -0.70
N LEU A 17 1.15 9.54 -1.24
CA LEU A 17 0.92 9.42 -2.68
C LEU A 17 1.73 10.44 -3.49
N ASP A 18 1.84 11.69 -3.02
CA ASP A 18 2.66 12.73 -3.65
C ASP A 18 4.18 12.49 -3.47
N PHE A 19 4.60 11.72 -2.47
CA PHE A 19 5.96 11.19 -2.32
C PHE A 19 6.24 10.08 -3.34
N CYS A 20 5.34 9.09 -3.48
CA CYS A 20 5.46 8.02 -4.48
C CYS A 20 5.40 8.58 -5.92
N ARG A 21 4.57 9.61 -6.20
CA ARG A 21 4.59 10.33 -7.49
C ARG A 21 5.97 10.92 -7.78
N LYS A 22 6.63 11.51 -6.78
CA LYS A 22 8.00 12.03 -6.93
C LYS A 22 9.02 10.91 -7.14
N ALA A 23 8.87 9.75 -6.48
CA ALA A 23 9.73 8.58 -6.66
C ALA A 23 9.73 8.08 -8.12
N MET A 24 8.54 7.87 -8.70
CA MET A 24 8.41 7.31 -10.06
C MET A 24 8.93 8.25 -11.16
N HIS A 25 9.05 9.56 -10.89
CA HIS A 25 9.65 10.55 -11.78
C HIS A 25 11.15 10.81 -11.48
N ARG A 26 11.75 10.17 -10.46
CA ARG A 26 13.10 10.44 -9.91
C ARG A 26 14.24 9.61 -10.53
N ALA A 27 14.20 9.32 -11.84
CA ALA A 27 15.25 8.54 -12.55
C ALA A 27 16.68 9.14 -12.51
N ASN A 28 16.90 10.28 -11.84
CA ASN A 28 18.11 11.09 -11.94
C ASN A 28 18.33 11.96 -10.67
N TRP A 29 18.29 11.36 -9.48
CA TRP A 29 18.46 12.04 -8.20
C TRP A 29 19.73 11.61 -7.44
N SER A 30 20.15 12.45 -6.50
CA SER A 30 21.41 12.36 -5.75
C SER A 30 21.22 12.90 -4.32
N ASP A 31 20.13 12.49 -3.67
CA ASP A 31 19.60 13.11 -2.47
C ASP A 31 19.34 12.02 -1.41
N ASP A 32 20.26 11.90 -0.44
CA ASP A 32 20.41 10.72 0.43
C ASP A 32 19.14 10.36 1.21
N THR A 33 18.24 11.32 1.46
CA THR A 33 16.99 11.09 2.22
C THR A 33 16.02 10.14 1.52
N PHE A 34 16.22 9.81 0.24
CA PHE A 34 15.45 8.77 -0.45
C PHE A 34 16.07 7.36 -0.35
N MET A 35 17.37 7.25 0.01
CA MET A 35 18.08 5.96 0.04
C MET A 35 17.63 5.04 1.19
N GLU A 36 17.03 5.59 2.25
CA GLU A 36 16.50 4.79 3.38
C GLU A 36 15.13 4.13 3.08
N GLN A 37 14.45 4.52 2.00
CA GLN A 37 13.12 4.00 1.65
C GLN A 37 13.09 3.47 0.21
N ASP A 38 13.41 2.19 0.08
CA ASP A 38 13.47 1.52 -1.22
C ASP A 38 12.08 1.41 -1.88
N LEU A 39 11.81 2.35 -2.79
CA LEU A 39 10.69 2.33 -3.71
C LEU A 39 11.12 1.98 -5.15
N SER A 40 12.31 1.41 -5.34
CA SER A 40 12.83 1.08 -6.68
C SER A 40 11.92 0.10 -7.44
N PHE A 41 11.26 -0.81 -6.72
CA PHE A 41 10.27 -1.75 -7.28
C PHE A 41 9.12 -1.05 -8.04
N LEU A 42 8.80 0.22 -7.73
CA LEU A 42 7.79 0.98 -8.48
C LEU A 42 8.23 1.29 -9.92
N ALA A 43 9.55 1.30 -10.19
CA ALA A 43 10.10 1.49 -11.53
C ALA A 43 10.21 0.17 -12.33
N GLU A 44 10.14 -0.98 -11.67
CA GLU A 44 10.07 -2.31 -12.32
C GLU A 44 8.67 -2.61 -12.90
N LEU A 45 7.65 -1.89 -12.43
CA LEU A 45 6.26 -2.07 -12.83
C LEU A 45 5.93 -1.26 -14.10
N ASN A 46 5.58 -1.97 -15.17
CA ASN A 46 5.25 -1.41 -16.49
C ASN A 46 4.23 -0.25 -16.48
N GLN A 47 3.34 -0.19 -15.50
CA GLN A 47 2.42 0.92 -15.26
C GLN A 47 2.06 1.02 -13.78
N VAL A 48 2.10 2.22 -13.21
CA VAL A 48 1.67 2.47 -11.82
C VAL A 48 0.64 3.60 -11.80
N LEU A 49 -0.51 3.37 -11.18
CA LEU A 49 -1.55 4.37 -10.94
C LEU A 49 -1.67 4.63 -9.44
N LEU A 50 -1.54 5.90 -9.03
CA LEU A 50 -1.60 6.32 -7.62
C LEU A 50 -2.91 7.09 -7.37
N ARG A 51 -3.86 6.47 -6.66
CA ARG A 51 -5.20 7.03 -6.40
C ARG A 51 -5.36 7.43 -4.93
N HIS A 52 -5.87 8.63 -4.71
CA HIS A 52 -6.28 9.08 -3.37
C HIS A 52 -7.74 8.67 -3.13
N ILE A 53 -8.02 8.09 -1.97
CA ILE A 53 -9.34 7.60 -1.56
C ILE A 53 -9.74 8.16 -0.19
N SER A 54 -11.00 7.98 0.22
CA SER A 54 -11.43 8.29 1.58
C SER A 54 -10.81 7.30 2.57
N ARG A 55 -10.68 7.69 3.85
CA ARG A 55 -10.25 6.76 4.91
C ARG A 55 -11.23 5.60 5.10
N GLU A 56 -12.51 5.86 4.86
CA GLU A 56 -13.57 4.85 4.86
C GLU A 56 -13.34 3.77 3.80
N ALA A 57 -12.93 4.14 2.58
CA ALA A 57 -12.52 3.19 1.54
C ALA A 57 -11.11 2.61 1.75
N ASN A 58 -10.32 3.15 2.68
CA ASN A 58 -8.99 2.64 3.06
C ASN A 58 -9.02 1.84 4.39
N ARG A 59 -10.21 1.50 4.89
CA ARG A 59 -10.43 0.95 6.24
C ARG A 59 -9.72 -0.39 6.48
N LEU A 60 -9.58 -1.24 5.45
CA LEU A 60 -8.86 -2.51 5.57
C LEU A 60 -7.36 -2.28 5.83
N ALA A 61 -6.75 -1.32 5.13
CA ALA A 61 -5.35 -0.95 5.36
C ALA A 61 -5.15 -0.23 6.70
N ASP A 62 -6.09 0.63 7.10
CA ASP A 62 -6.12 1.29 8.42
C ASP A 62 -6.29 0.27 9.57
N PHE A 63 -7.14 -0.75 9.39
CA PHE A 63 -7.27 -1.89 10.31
C PHE A 63 -5.95 -2.66 10.44
N CYS A 64 -5.36 -3.08 9.31
CA CYS A 64 -4.09 -3.81 9.30
C CYS A 64 -2.94 -3.00 9.94
N ALA A 65 -2.85 -1.70 9.64
CA ALA A 65 -1.84 -0.82 10.22
C ALA A 65 -1.99 -0.67 11.75
N LYS A 66 -3.23 -0.48 12.23
CA LYS A 66 -3.54 -0.45 13.68
C LYS A 66 -3.22 -1.79 14.34
N PHE A 67 -3.67 -2.90 13.75
CA PHE A 67 -3.47 -4.24 14.31
C PHE A 67 -1.98 -4.60 14.40
N GLY A 68 -1.20 -4.27 13.37
CA GLY A 68 0.26 -4.40 13.38
C GLY A 68 0.92 -3.53 14.45
N MET A 69 0.48 -2.27 14.61
CA MET A 69 1.00 -1.35 15.64
C MET A 69 0.73 -1.84 17.07
N PHE A 70 -0.39 -2.53 17.32
CA PHE A 70 -0.71 -3.11 18.64
C PHE A 70 -0.13 -4.52 18.88
N ASN A 71 0.63 -5.05 17.92
CA ASN A 71 1.78 -5.93 18.13
C ASN A 71 1.55 -7.26 18.87
N ASN A 72 0.86 -8.22 18.23
CA ASN A 72 1.06 -9.66 18.49
C ASN A 72 0.66 -10.50 17.27
N PHE A 73 1.48 -10.52 16.21
CA PHE A 73 0.99 -11.03 14.93
C PHE A 73 2.05 -11.49 13.92
N ASN A 74 1.76 -12.59 13.21
CA ASN A 74 2.45 -13.06 12.00
C ASN A 74 1.46 -13.92 11.16
N TRP A 75 0.84 -13.33 10.14
CA TRP A 75 -0.25 -13.98 9.40
C TRP A 75 0.34 -14.70 8.18
N THR A 76 0.62 -15.99 8.32
CA THR A 76 1.06 -16.81 7.17
C THR A 76 -0.11 -17.27 6.28
N ASP A 77 -1.35 -17.12 6.76
CA ASP A 77 -2.59 -17.44 6.04
C ASP A 77 -3.71 -16.47 6.46
N VAL A 78 -4.62 -16.13 5.53
CA VAL A 78 -5.85 -15.37 5.80
C VAL A 78 -6.79 -16.13 6.75
N ALA A 79 -6.70 -17.46 6.81
CA ALA A 79 -7.41 -18.28 7.78
C ALA A 79 -7.02 -18.00 9.26
N MET A 80 -5.93 -17.26 9.50
CA MET A 80 -5.52 -16.79 10.84
C MET A 80 -6.04 -15.38 11.18
N ALA A 81 -6.76 -14.72 10.26
CA ALA A 81 -7.25 -13.37 10.47
C ALA A 81 -8.31 -13.29 11.58
N PRO A 82 -8.33 -12.21 12.38
CA PRO A 82 -9.41 -11.96 13.33
C PRO A 82 -10.74 -11.75 12.58
N PRO A 83 -11.91 -12.14 13.14
CA PRO A 83 -13.21 -11.99 12.46
C PRO A 83 -13.47 -10.58 11.94
N GLU A 84 -13.05 -9.56 12.68
CA GLU A 84 -13.19 -8.15 12.34
C GLU A 84 -12.49 -7.77 11.02
N PHE A 85 -11.41 -8.47 10.63
CA PHE A 85 -10.80 -8.30 9.31
C PHE A 85 -11.68 -8.86 8.19
N LEU A 86 -12.35 -10.00 8.43
CA LEU A 86 -13.23 -10.63 7.45
C LEU A 86 -14.55 -9.85 7.29
N GLU A 87 -15.02 -9.17 8.33
CA GLU A 87 -16.13 -8.22 8.26
C GLU A 87 -15.75 -7.00 7.41
N VAL A 88 -14.61 -6.35 7.71
CA VAL A 88 -14.11 -5.21 6.93
C VAL A 88 -13.82 -5.57 5.47
N LEU A 89 -13.29 -6.78 5.22
CA LEU A 89 -13.03 -7.29 3.87
C LEU A 89 -14.31 -7.58 3.08
N GLN A 90 -15.38 -8.06 3.73
CA GLN A 90 -16.66 -8.33 3.05
C GLN A 90 -17.32 -7.04 2.56
N ASP A 91 -17.33 -6.00 3.41
CA ASP A 91 -17.89 -4.70 3.02
C ASP A 91 -17.06 -3.99 1.93
N ASP A 92 -15.78 -4.34 1.73
CA ASP A 92 -14.90 -3.78 0.68
C ASP A 92 -15.06 -4.49 -0.69
N VAL A 93 -15.91 -5.52 -0.78
CA VAL A 93 -16.18 -6.32 -2.00
C VAL A 93 -17.58 -6.01 -2.59
N GLY A 94 -18.09 -4.78 -2.34
CA GLY A 94 -19.39 -4.28 -2.83
C GLY A 94 -19.43 -3.83 -4.29
#